data_AF-A0A9D6DPP5-F1
#
_entry.id   AF-A0A9D6DPP5-F1
#
_cell.length_a   1.000
_cell.length_b   1.000
_cell.length_c   1.000
_cell.angle_alpha   90.00
_cell.angle_beta   90.00
_cell.angle_gamma   90.00
#
_symmetry.space_group_name_H-M   'P 1'
#
loop_
_entity.id
_entity.type
_entity.pdbx_description
1 polymer ?
#
loop_
_entity_poly.entity_id
_entity_poly.type
_entity_poly.pdbx_seq_one_letter_code
_entity_poly.pdbx_strand_id
1 'polypeptide(L)'
;MRSVFSVEYKDLDHTDNICSVDWWGKERGGWIRTWKSTTGSEWHEDGKLDDLAYKAILEKFRLVKLGSGDLTIEKVQLMSPAALAKYRAKNGLPAMDIFTDATAIDPGRAEEYK
;
A
#
# COMPACT_ATOMS: atom_id res chain seq x y z
N MET A 1 -6.47 -2.31 -18.60
CA MET A 1 -5.05 -2.69 -18.41
C MET A 1 -4.82 -2.75 -16.90
N ARG A 2 -4.45 -3.91 -16.36
CA ARG A 2 -4.33 -4.13 -14.90
C ARG A 2 -3.08 -3.41 -14.36
N SER A 3 -3.12 -2.97 -13.10
CA SER A 3 -2.01 -2.32 -12.40
C SER A 3 -0.75 -3.20 -12.38
N VAL A 4 0.42 -2.56 -12.26
CA VAL A 4 1.72 -3.25 -12.25
C VAL A 4 2.08 -3.75 -10.85
N PHE A 5 1.38 -3.22 -9.82
CA PHE A 5 1.55 -3.59 -8.43
C PHE A 5 0.30 -3.17 -7.65
N SER A 6 -0.13 -4.01 -6.71
CA SER A 6 -1.32 -3.79 -5.89
C SER A 6 -0.98 -4.02 -4.42
N VAL A 7 -1.61 -3.26 -3.53
CA VAL A 7 -1.58 -3.51 -2.08
C VAL A 7 -3.01 -3.59 -1.59
N GLU A 8 -3.45 -4.79 -1.23
CA GLU A 8 -4.77 -5.00 -0.65
C GLU A 8 -4.78 -4.58 0.82
N TYR A 9 -5.85 -3.95 1.26
CA TYR A 9 -6.09 -3.57 2.65
C TYR A 9 -7.59 -3.58 2.97
N LYS A 10 -7.91 -3.64 4.26
CA LYS A 10 -9.30 -3.59 4.73
C LYS A 10 -9.65 -2.16 5.11
N ASP A 11 -10.75 -1.66 4.56
CA ASP A 11 -11.39 -0.43 5.01
C ASP A 11 -12.62 -0.81 5.85
N LEU A 12 -12.55 -0.55 7.16
CA LEU A 12 -13.61 -0.90 8.10
C LEU A 12 -14.84 0.01 7.96
N ASP A 13 -14.69 1.18 7.34
CA ASP A 13 -15.80 2.10 7.06
C ASP A 13 -16.56 1.68 5.77
N HIS A 14 -15.94 0.85 4.93
CA HIS A 14 -16.57 0.17 3.81
C HIS A 14 -16.83 -1.30 4.18
N THR A 15 -17.88 -1.52 4.97
CA THR A 15 -18.22 -2.82 5.60
C THR A 15 -18.29 -4.04 4.67
N ASP A 16 -18.32 -3.84 3.34
CA ASP A 16 -18.52 -4.90 2.34
C ASP A 16 -17.50 -4.93 1.19
N ASN A 17 -16.39 -4.16 1.26
CA ASN A 17 -15.45 -4.02 0.15
C ASN A 17 -14.02 -4.44 0.51
N ILE A 18 -13.40 -5.22 -0.39
CA ILE A 18 -11.93 -5.38 -0.41
C ILE A 18 -11.37 -4.15 -1.12
N CYS A 19 -10.53 -3.40 -0.42
CA CYS A 19 -9.84 -2.25 -1.00
C CYS A 19 -8.43 -2.66 -1.44
N SER A 20 -7.97 -2.02 -2.50
CA SER A 20 -6.60 -2.10 -2.99
C SER A 20 -6.09 -0.71 -3.25
N VAL A 21 -4.78 -0.55 -3.23
CA VAL A 21 -4.11 0.62 -3.77
C VAL A 21 -3.11 0.17 -4.81
N ASP A 22 -3.29 0.67 -6.02
CA ASP A 22 -2.68 0.18 -7.23
C ASP A 22 -1.67 1.18 -7.79
N TRP A 23 -0.48 0.71 -8.14
CA TRP A 23 0.50 1.54 -8.84
C TRP A 23 0.25 1.55 -10.35
N TRP A 24 -0.09 2.73 -10.89
CA TRP A 24 -0.43 2.92 -12.30
C TRP A 24 0.65 3.68 -13.10
N GLY A 25 1.75 4.04 -12.45
CA GLY A 25 2.79 4.90 -13.03
C GLY A 25 2.54 6.38 -12.74
N LYS A 26 3.62 7.18 -12.72
CA LYS A 26 3.56 8.61 -12.39
C LYS A 26 2.70 9.38 -13.41
N GLU A 27 2.80 8.99 -14.67
CA GLU A 27 2.08 9.54 -15.82
C GLU A 27 0.56 9.33 -15.73
N ARG A 28 0.10 8.37 -14.94
CA ARG A 28 -1.32 8.11 -14.70
C ARG A 28 -1.78 8.56 -13.31
N GLY A 29 -0.96 9.37 -12.62
CA GLY A 29 -1.28 9.90 -11.30
C GLY A 29 -0.70 9.13 -10.12
N GLY A 30 0.01 8.02 -10.36
CA GLY A 30 0.72 7.28 -9.32
C GLY A 30 -0.09 6.15 -8.67
N TRP A 31 -0.18 6.16 -7.35
CA TRP A 31 -0.98 5.20 -6.58
C TRP A 31 -2.46 5.56 -6.61
N ILE A 32 -3.33 4.65 -7.04
CA ILE A 32 -4.78 4.91 -7.13
C ILE A 32 -5.49 3.91 -6.24
N ARG A 33 -6.40 4.40 -5.40
CA ARG A 33 -7.26 3.54 -4.59
C ARG A 33 -8.27 2.86 -5.51
N THR A 34 -8.45 1.56 -5.32
CA THR A 34 -9.48 0.79 -6.00
C THR A 34 -10.24 -0.04 -4.97
N TRP A 35 -11.49 -0.35 -5.26
CA TRP A 35 -12.29 -1.24 -4.43
C TRP A 35 -13.01 -2.26 -5.28
N LYS A 36 -13.33 -3.40 -4.66
CA LYS A 36 -14.15 -4.43 -5.27
C LYS A 36 -15.26 -4.80 -4.30
N SER A 37 -16.50 -4.71 -4.78
CA SER A 37 -17.65 -5.23 -4.06
C SER A 37 -17.53 -6.74 -3.92
N THR A 38 -17.87 -7.27 -2.75
CA THR A 38 -17.98 -8.72 -2.52
C THR A 38 -18.96 -9.42 -3.46
N THR A 39 -19.95 -8.70 -3.98
CA THR A 39 -20.94 -9.21 -4.95
C THR A 39 -20.56 -8.95 -6.40
N GLY A 40 -19.51 -8.14 -6.65
CA GLY A 40 -19.03 -7.77 -7.98
C GLY A 40 -17.76 -8.51 -8.38
N SER A 41 -17.53 -8.66 -9.69
CA SER A 41 -16.26 -9.17 -10.22
C SER A 41 -15.27 -8.06 -10.58
N GLU A 42 -15.76 -6.82 -10.75
CA GLU A 42 -15.01 -5.67 -11.25
C GLU A 42 -14.39 -4.83 -10.14
N TRP A 43 -13.23 -4.24 -10.45
CA TRP A 43 -12.57 -3.25 -9.61
C TRP A 43 -12.98 -1.85 -10.05
N HIS A 44 -13.30 -0.99 -9.08
CA HIS A 44 -13.69 0.40 -9.30
C HIS A 44 -12.62 1.33 -8.75
N GLU A 45 -12.31 2.40 -9.48
CA GLU A 45 -11.40 3.46 -9.01
C GLU A 45 -12.09 4.33 -7.95
N ASP A 46 -11.36 4.67 -6.90
CA ASP A 46 -11.85 5.39 -5.72
C ASP A 46 -11.03 6.65 -5.47
N GLY A 47 -10.87 7.45 -6.52
CA GLY A 47 -10.22 8.74 -6.42
C GLY A 47 -8.74 8.68 -6.02
N LYS A 48 -8.30 9.71 -5.28
CA LYS A 48 -6.90 9.92 -4.90
C LYS A 48 -6.53 9.08 -3.68
N LEU A 49 -5.23 8.85 -3.49
CA LEU A 49 -4.68 8.23 -2.29
C LEU A 49 -5.06 9.00 -1.02
N ASP A 50 -5.76 8.31 -0.13
CA ASP A 50 -6.15 8.80 1.19
C ASP A 50 -5.21 8.25 2.28
N ASP A 51 -5.45 8.66 3.53
CA ASP A 51 -4.65 8.28 4.68
C ASP A 51 -4.60 6.75 4.88
N LEU A 52 -5.68 6.03 4.56
CA LEU A 52 -5.79 4.60 4.81
C LEU A 52 -4.98 3.82 3.76
N ALA A 53 -5.16 4.15 2.48
CA ALA A 53 -4.36 3.60 1.39
C ALA A 53 -2.87 3.95 1.53
N TYR A 54 -2.55 5.17 1.98
CA TYR A 54 -1.19 5.58 2.28
C TYR A 54 -0.56 4.72 3.40
N LYS A 55 -1.28 4.49 4.51
CA LYS A 55 -0.82 3.61 5.58
C LYS A 55 -0.60 2.18 5.09
N ALA A 56 -1.50 1.66 4.26
CA ALA A 56 -1.35 0.35 3.65
C ALA A 56 -0.07 0.24 2.81
N ILE A 57 0.27 1.27 2.00
CA ILE A 57 1.55 1.32 1.28
C ILE A 57 2.71 1.28 2.28
N LEU A 58 2.72 2.16 3.29
CA LEU A 58 3.80 2.19 4.26
C LEU A 58 3.97 0.85 5.00
N GLU A 59 2.87 0.17 5.31
CA GLU A 59 2.89 -1.15 5.93
C GLU A 59 3.48 -2.21 5.02
N LYS A 60 3.03 -2.27 3.75
CA LYS A 60 3.57 -3.21 2.75
C LYS A 60 5.08 -3.04 2.63
N PHE A 61 5.57 -1.80 2.58
CA PHE A 61 7.00 -1.49 2.49
C PHE A 61 7.72 -1.44 3.84
N ARG A 62 7.07 -1.75 4.97
CA ARG A 62 7.67 -1.66 6.32
C ARG A 62 8.32 -0.29 6.63
N LEU A 63 7.68 0.78 6.16
CA LEU A 63 8.10 2.17 6.29
C LEU A 63 7.32 2.93 7.36
N VAL A 64 6.40 2.30 8.09
CA VAL A 64 5.53 2.97 9.09
C VAL A 64 6.31 3.84 10.08
N LYS A 65 7.46 3.36 10.60
CA LYS A 65 8.31 4.11 11.53
C LYS A 65 9.07 5.29 10.89
N LEU A 66 9.23 5.27 9.56
CA LEU A 66 9.87 6.34 8.77
C LEU A 66 8.84 7.29 8.14
N GLY A 67 7.60 6.83 8.01
CA GLY A 67 6.49 7.50 7.34
C GLY A 67 6.04 8.79 8.03
N SER A 68 6.14 8.82 9.35
CA SER A 68 5.67 9.93 10.20
C SER A 68 6.50 11.22 10.10
N GLY A 69 7.61 11.23 9.36
CA GLY A 69 8.45 12.42 9.18
C GLY A 69 8.61 12.83 7.72
N ASP A 70 9.27 12.00 6.91
CA ASP A 70 9.78 12.43 5.60
C ASP A 70 8.93 11.95 4.41
N LEU A 71 8.13 10.90 4.56
CA LEU A 71 7.29 10.34 3.50
C LEU A 71 5.85 10.83 3.61
N THR A 72 5.56 12.06 3.17
CA THR A 72 4.15 12.54 3.11
C THR A 72 3.33 11.75 2.08
N ILE A 73 2.00 11.83 2.17
CA ILE A 73 1.07 11.18 1.24
C ILE A 73 1.39 11.59 -0.21
N GLU A 74 1.62 12.87 -0.46
CA GLU A 74 1.92 13.40 -1.80
C GLU A 74 3.25 12.89 -2.34
N LYS A 75 4.25 12.70 -1.47
CA LYS A 75 5.52 12.07 -1.87
C LYS A 75 5.30 10.61 -2.22
N VAL A 76 4.64 9.85 -1.34
CA VAL A 76 4.38 8.42 -1.55
C VAL A 76 3.54 8.20 -2.81
N GLN A 77 2.55 9.05 -3.06
CA GLN A 77 1.70 9.03 -4.25
C GLN A 77 2.50 8.94 -5.54
N LEU A 78 3.66 9.60 -5.59
CA LEU A 78 4.52 9.66 -6.77
C LEU A 78 5.71 8.68 -6.71
N MET A 79 5.89 7.93 -5.63
CA MET A 79 6.97 6.96 -5.50
C MET A 79 6.54 5.59 -6.01
N SER A 80 7.22 5.08 -7.04
CA SER A 80 7.00 3.72 -7.50
C SER A 80 7.36 2.68 -6.42
N PRO A 81 6.86 1.43 -6.53
CA PRO A 81 7.26 0.33 -5.66
C PRO A 81 8.78 0.20 -5.50
N ALA A 82 9.52 0.31 -6.61
CA ALA A 82 10.99 0.26 -6.60
C ALA A 82 11.62 1.46 -5.87
N ALA A 83 11.02 2.65 -5.96
CA ALA A 83 11.50 3.83 -5.24
C ALA A 83 11.30 3.68 -3.72
N LEU A 84 10.17 3.13 -3.28
CA LEU A 84 9.91 2.84 -1.87
C LEU A 84 10.87 1.76 -1.33
N ALA A 85 11.14 0.70 -2.10
CA ALA A 85 12.13 -0.31 -1.75
C ALA A 85 13.55 0.28 -1.65
N LYS A 86 13.95 1.17 -2.55
CA LYS A 86 15.23 1.89 -2.48
C LYS A 86 15.30 2.82 -1.27
N TYR A 87 14.22 3.53 -0.96
CA TYR A 87 14.15 4.39 0.23
C TYR A 87 14.37 3.57 1.50
N ARG A 88 13.75 2.40 1.58
CA ARG A 88 13.94 1.45 2.68
C ARG A 88 15.41 1.03 2.84
N ALA A 89 16.04 0.60 1.76
CA ALA A 89 17.45 0.20 1.76
C ALA A 89 18.38 1.35 2.17
N LYS A 90 18.11 2.58 1.69
CA LYS A 90 18.87 3.78 2.06
C LYS A 90 18.80 4.08 3.56
N ASN A 91 17.71 3.71 4.22
CA ASN A 91 17.51 3.88 5.65
C ASN A 91 17.96 2.66 6.48
N GLY A 92 18.79 1.77 5.91
CA GLY A 92 19.39 0.64 6.63
C GLY A 92 18.43 -0.50 6.95
N LEU A 93 17.22 -0.49 6.39
CA LEU A 93 16.26 -1.58 6.57
C LEU A 93 16.62 -2.74 5.60
N PRO A 94 16.47 -4.01 6.03
CA PRO A 94 16.90 -5.18 5.27
C PRO A 94 16.16 -5.28 3.92
N ALA A 95 16.68 -6.00 2.93
CA ALA A 95 15.95 -6.20 1.67
C ALA A 95 14.58 -6.89 1.92
N MET A 96 13.58 -6.58 1.09
CA MET A 96 12.32 -7.33 1.04
C MET A 96 12.03 -7.71 -0.40
N ASP A 97 11.40 -8.86 -0.55
CA ASP A 97 10.63 -9.12 -1.74
C ASP A 97 9.31 -8.34 -1.65
N ILE A 98 9.10 -7.44 -2.61
CA ILE A 98 7.92 -6.58 -2.68
C ILE A 98 6.75 -7.29 -3.37
N PHE A 99 7.03 -8.35 -4.14
CA PHE A 99 6.04 -9.05 -4.96
C PHE A 99 5.42 -10.26 -4.27
N THR A 100 5.97 -10.70 -3.13
CA THR A 100 5.32 -11.69 -2.28
C THR A 100 4.22 -11.01 -1.45
N ASP A 101 2.97 -11.37 -1.73
CA ASP A 101 1.89 -11.19 -0.76
C ASP A 101 2.12 -12.18 0.36
N ALA A 102 2.61 -11.68 1.50
CA ALA A 102 2.48 -12.41 2.74
C ALA A 102 0.99 -12.44 3.09
N THR A 103 0.26 -13.39 2.51
CA THR A 103 -1.07 -13.85 2.95
C THR A 103 -1.01 -14.62 4.27
N ALA A 104 0.03 -14.40 5.07
CA ALA A 104 0.08 -14.85 6.45
C ALA A 104 -0.31 -13.65 7.31
N ILE A 105 -1.54 -13.69 7.83
CA ILE A 105 -1.80 -13.20 9.18
C ILE A 105 -0.70 -13.86 10.03
N ASP A 106 0.38 -13.14 10.30
CA ASP A 106 1.45 -13.59 11.16
C ASP A 106 0.96 -13.39 12.60
N PRO A 107 0.57 -14.46 13.33
CA PRO A 107 0.04 -14.32 14.68
C PRO A 107 1.11 -13.83 15.67
N GLY A 108 2.38 -13.71 15.28
CA GLY A 108 3.46 -13.14 16.09
C GLY A 108 3.47 -11.60 16.12
N ARG A 109 2.70 -10.92 15.27
CA ARG A 109 2.77 -9.46 15.09
C ARG A 109 2.07 -8.65 16.21
N ALA A 110 1.40 -9.31 17.15
CA ALA A 110 0.74 -8.66 18.29
C ALA A 110 1.69 -8.29 19.45
N GLU A 111 2.93 -8.80 19.47
CA GLU A 111 3.85 -8.58 20.60
C GLU A 111 4.95 -7.53 20.36
N GLU A 112 5.13 -7.03 19.14
CA GLU A 112 6.11 -5.95 18.86
C GLU A 112 5.59 -4.53 19.16
N TYR A 113 4.39 -4.40 19.74
CA TYR A 113 3.77 -3.14 20.13
C TYR A 113 3.43 -3.04 21.63
N LYS A 114 4.09 -3.83 22.49
CA LYS A 114 4.09 -3.61 23.95
C LYS A 114 5.28 -2.76 24.38
#